data_AF-A0A838QYJ5-F1
#
_entry.id   AF-A0A838QYJ5-F1
#
_cell.length_a   1.000
_cell.length_b   1.000
_cell.length_c   1.000
_cell.angle_alpha   90.00
_cell.angle_beta   90.00
_cell.angle_gamma   90.00
#
_symmetry.space_group_name_H-M   'P 1'
#
loop_
_entity.id
_entity.type
_entity.pdbx_description
1 polymer ?
#
loop_
_entity_poly.entity_id
_entity_poly.type
_entity_poly.pdbx_seq_one_letter_code
_entity_poly.pdbx_strand_id
1 'polypeptide(L)'
;MTTHRSVYRMILPVALVTGLICSPSWAAPIAGSLVGWGAGPTAVPAGNGFVAIAAGSAHSLALKSDGSLAGWGYNRDGQTNVPPGNDFVAIAAGWYHSVALKSDGSLVGWGRNDEGQTTVPAGNDFVAIAAGFVHGLALKSNGSLIGWGYNGFGQTTVPAGNDFMAIAAGWHHSLALKSDGSLAGWGYNDYGQTDVPAGSDFVAIAAGNEHSLALRSDGSLAGWGADGYPDYGQAAVPAGNDFVAIAAGFQHSLALKSDGSLVGWGANLQGQANPPAGNNFVAIAASGHHGLAIEVPEPASLALLAVGLPFLVWRSSRRSVAGELRGGRRIILGVATPRVTLARSHQ
;
A
#
# COMPACT_ATOMS: atom_id res chain seq x y z
N MET A 1 32.30 -8.60 -30.16
CA MET A 1 31.61 -9.27 -29.04
C MET A 1 31.70 -8.36 -27.84
N THR A 2 30.68 -7.52 -27.66
CA THR A 2 30.67 -6.45 -26.66
C THR A 2 29.42 -6.67 -25.84
N THR A 3 29.59 -7.19 -24.63
CA THR A 3 28.51 -7.44 -23.68
C THR A 3 28.07 -6.11 -23.07
N HIS A 4 26.94 -5.58 -23.57
CA HIS A 4 26.22 -4.50 -22.91
C HIS A 4 25.60 -5.04 -21.61
N ARG A 5 26.19 -4.68 -20.46
CA ARG A 5 25.50 -4.75 -19.17
C ARG A 5 24.55 -3.56 -19.08
N SER A 6 23.26 -3.80 -19.35
CA SER A 6 22.20 -2.84 -18.99
C SER A 6 22.10 -2.74 -17.48
N VAL A 7 22.46 -1.57 -16.95
CA VAL A 7 22.19 -1.20 -15.56
C VAL A 7 20.76 -0.69 -15.50
N TYR A 8 19.82 -1.53 -15.06
CA TYR A 8 18.44 -1.13 -14.81
C TYR A 8 18.41 -0.19 -13.60
N ARG A 9 17.96 1.05 -13.81
CA ARG A 9 17.62 2.00 -12.75
C ARG A 9 16.18 1.74 -12.34
N MET A 10 15.98 1.05 -11.23
CA MET A 10 14.68 0.85 -10.62
C MET A 10 14.37 2.06 -9.74
N ILE A 11 13.52 2.96 -10.23
CA ILE A 11 12.90 3.99 -9.40
C ILE A 11 11.72 3.29 -8.71
N LEU A 12 11.76 3.19 -7.38
CA LEU A 12 10.74 2.53 -6.56
C LEU A 12 9.56 3.49 -6.30
N PRO A 13 8.32 3.11 -6.63
CA PRO A 13 7.11 3.79 -6.17
C PRO A 13 6.72 3.25 -4.80
N VAL A 14 6.46 4.15 -3.85
CA VAL A 14 5.99 3.81 -2.51
C VAL A 14 4.50 3.45 -2.59
N ALA A 15 4.20 2.18 -2.81
CA ALA A 15 2.85 1.64 -2.67
C ALA A 15 2.53 1.48 -1.18
N LEU A 16 1.94 2.51 -0.56
CA LEU A 16 1.25 2.39 0.72
C LEU A 16 -0.26 2.48 0.50
N VAL A 17 -0.83 1.36 0.06
CA VAL A 17 -1.87 0.59 0.76
C VAL A 17 -2.14 -0.68 -0.05
N THR A 18 -2.18 -1.81 0.66
CA THR A 18 -2.23 -3.20 0.18
C THR A 18 -1.16 -3.61 -0.84
N GLY A 19 0.02 -3.98 -0.35
CA GLY A 19 1.05 -4.64 -1.15
C GLY A 19 2.45 -4.16 -0.82
N LEU A 20 3.06 -4.74 0.22
CA LEU A 20 4.44 -4.47 0.58
C LEU A 20 5.37 -5.01 -0.52
N ILE A 21 5.93 -4.14 -1.37
CA ILE A 21 6.94 -4.55 -2.35
C ILE A 21 8.30 -4.64 -1.63
N CYS A 22 8.79 -5.86 -1.40
CA CYS A 22 10.11 -6.12 -0.86
C CYS A 22 11.14 -6.13 -2.00
N SER A 23 12.11 -5.20 -1.97
CA SER A 23 13.35 -5.28 -2.75
C SER A 23 14.52 -5.65 -1.81
N PRO A 24 15.58 -6.35 -2.27
CA PRO A 24 16.63 -6.86 -1.40
C PRO A 24 17.67 -5.77 -1.10
N SER A 25 17.34 -4.84 -0.20
CA SER A 25 18.35 -4.08 0.53
C SER A 25 17.76 -3.65 1.87
N TRP A 26 18.27 -4.27 2.93
CA TRP A 26 17.66 -4.43 4.24
C TRP A 26 17.24 -3.14 4.95
N ALA A 27 15.92 -2.99 5.11
CA ALA A 27 15.31 -2.72 6.40
C ALA A 27 14.25 -3.80 6.63
N ALA A 28 14.26 -4.46 7.79
CA ALA A 28 13.20 -5.41 8.12
C ALA A 28 11.85 -4.64 8.17
N PRO A 29 10.75 -5.21 7.66
CA PRO A 29 9.44 -4.58 7.79
C PRO A 29 9.15 -4.31 9.26
N ILE A 30 8.66 -3.11 9.57
CA ILE A 30 8.33 -2.71 10.93
C ILE A 30 7.14 -3.55 11.38
N ALA A 31 7.39 -4.47 12.30
CA ALA A 31 6.39 -5.37 12.84
C ALA A 31 5.72 -4.74 14.06
N GLY A 32 4.39 -4.77 14.10
CA GLY A 32 3.60 -4.18 15.18
C GLY A 32 2.42 -5.05 15.61
N SER A 33 1.67 -4.55 16.59
CA SER A 33 0.39 -5.09 17.03
C SER A 33 -0.76 -4.52 16.20
N LEU A 34 -1.85 -5.27 16.09
CA LEU A 34 -3.04 -4.84 15.36
C LEU A 34 -3.94 -3.99 16.25
N VAL A 35 -4.55 -2.97 15.64
CA VAL A 35 -5.62 -2.17 16.24
C VAL A 35 -6.78 -2.10 15.26
N GLY A 36 -8.01 -2.30 15.75
CA GLY A 36 -9.22 -2.22 14.94
C GLY A 36 -10.28 -1.34 15.61
N TRP A 37 -11.01 -0.56 14.81
CA TRP A 37 -12.09 0.33 15.27
C TRP A 37 -13.25 0.37 14.27
N GLY A 38 -14.39 0.94 14.68
CA GLY A 38 -15.64 0.92 13.90
C GLY A 38 -16.51 -0.30 14.21
N ALA A 39 -17.45 -0.65 13.32
CA ALA A 39 -18.28 -1.85 13.44
C ALA A 39 -17.79 -2.95 12.51
N GLY A 40 -17.67 -4.18 13.03
CA GLY A 40 -17.20 -5.33 12.26
C GLY A 40 -16.18 -6.16 13.02
N PRO A 41 -15.26 -6.87 12.33
CA PRO A 41 -14.24 -7.72 12.95
C PRO A 41 -13.11 -6.90 13.62
N THR A 42 -13.45 -6.10 14.62
CA THR A 42 -12.51 -5.29 15.42
C THR A 42 -11.83 -6.10 16.54
N ALA A 43 -12.28 -7.34 16.78
CA ALA A 43 -11.60 -8.31 17.62
C ALA A 43 -10.36 -8.86 16.88
N VAL A 44 -9.31 -8.06 16.84
CA VAL A 44 -8.06 -8.38 16.15
C VAL A 44 -7.28 -9.50 16.86
N PRO A 45 -6.54 -10.34 16.11
CA PRO A 45 -5.65 -11.34 16.69
C PRO A 45 -4.64 -10.71 17.67
N ALA A 46 -4.55 -11.29 18.87
CA ALA A 46 -3.56 -10.89 19.85
C ALA A 46 -2.14 -11.24 19.37
N GLY A 47 -1.16 -10.43 19.74
CA GLY A 47 0.25 -10.64 19.44
C GLY A 47 0.88 -9.46 18.71
N ASN A 48 2.14 -9.67 18.32
CA ASN A 48 2.97 -8.75 17.57
C ASN A 48 3.53 -9.48 16.34
N GLY A 49 4.32 -8.79 15.53
CA GLY A 49 4.96 -9.39 14.35
C GLY A 49 4.15 -9.22 13.07
N PHE A 50 3.07 -8.42 13.09
CA PHE A 50 2.28 -8.15 11.90
C PHE A 50 2.96 -7.05 11.06
N VAL A 51 3.08 -7.29 9.76
CA VAL A 51 3.78 -6.41 8.81
C VAL A 51 2.86 -5.87 7.71
N ALA A 52 1.71 -6.49 7.49
CA ALA A 52 0.68 -5.98 6.60
C ALA A 52 -0.71 -6.39 7.05
N ILE A 53 -1.70 -5.60 6.65
CA ILE A 53 -3.12 -5.80 6.94
C ILE A 53 -3.93 -5.59 5.66
N ALA A 54 -5.00 -6.35 5.51
CA ALA A 54 -6.01 -6.14 4.48
C ALA A 54 -7.41 -6.28 5.09
N ALA A 55 -8.26 -5.30 4.83
CA ALA A 55 -9.61 -5.26 5.35
C ALA A 55 -10.59 -5.59 4.23
N GLY A 56 -11.27 -6.74 4.33
CA GLY A 56 -12.40 -7.08 3.48
C GLY A 56 -13.69 -6.52 4.07
N SER A 57 -14.83 -6.74 3.40
CA SER A 57 -16.12 -6.15 3.84
C SER A 57 -16.50 -6.51 5.28
N ALA A 58 -16.44 -7.80 5.61
CA ALA A 58 -16.81 -8.33 6.91
C ALA A 58 -15.74 -9.25 7.53
N HIS A 59 -14.59 -9.37 6.88
CA HIS A 59 -13.43 -10.14 7.34
C HIS A 59 -12.16 -9.32 7.23
N SER A 60 -11.09 -9.81 7.82
CA SER A 60 -9.80 -9.13 7.81
C SER A 60 -8.67 -10.14 7.80
N LEU A 61 -7.56 -9.74 7.21
CA LEU A 61 -6.36 -10.53 7.06
C LEU A 61 -5.17 -9.74 7.60
N ALA A 62 -4.19 -10.46 8.14
CA ALA A 62 -2.90 -9.93 8.51
C ALA A 62 -1.79 -10.87 8.05
N LEU A 63 -0.69 -10.28 7.61
CA LEU A 63 0.55 -10.96 7.25
C LEU A 63 1.55 -10.76 8.40
N LYS A 64 2.15 -11.85 8.84
CA LYS A 64 3.22 -11.83 9.85
C LYS A 64 4.59 -11.75 9.20
N SER A 65 5.59 -11.30 9.96
CA SER A 65 6.98 -11.16 9.53
C SER A 65 7.65 -12.50 9.19
N ASP A 66 7.12 -13.62 9.71
CA ASP A 66 7.53 -14.97 9.34
C ASP A 66 6.93 -15.45 8.00
N GLY A 67 6.09 -14.63 7.36
CA GLY A 67 5.41 -14.91 6.10
C GLY A 67 4.11 -15.69 6.23
N SER A 68 3.65 -15.99 7.46
CA SER A 68 2.35 -16.66 7.70
C SER A 68 1.18 -15.68 7.78
N LEU A 69 -0.04 -16.19 7.57
CA LEU A 69 -1.27 -15.39 7.55
C LEU A 69 -2.13 -15.60 8.80
N ALA A 70 -2.88 -14.58 9.17
CA ALA A 70 -4.00 -14.66 10.11
C ALA A 70 -5.26 -14.09 9.44
N GLY A 71 -6.41 -14.73 9.63
CA GLY A 71 -7.70 -14.26 9.14
C GLY A 71 -8.74 -14.29 10.26
N TRP A 72 -9.60 -13.27 10.34
CA TRP A 72 -10.66 -13.18 11.34
C TRP A 72 -11.89 -12.45 10.81
N GLY A 73 -13.02 -12.61 11.50
CA GLY A 73 -14.32 -12.04 11.10
C GLY A 73 -15.26 -13.06 10.46
N TYR A 74 -16.11 -12.58 9.55
CA TYR A 74 -17.12 -13.40 8.88
C TYR A 74 -16.48 -14.48 7.99
N ASN A 75 -16.93 -15.73 8.12
CA ASN A 75 -16.30 -16.88 7.46
C ASN A 75 -17.29 -17.87 6.81
N ARG A 76 -18.48 -17.44 6.37
CA ARG A 76 -19.45 -18.39 5.79
C ARG A 76 -19.02 -18.94 4.42
N ASP A 77 -18.14 -18.23 3.72
CA ASP A 77 -17.61 -18.62 2.42
C ASP A 77 -16.17 -19.17 2.52
N GLY A 78 -15.63 -19.30 3.75
CA GLY A 78 -14.25 -19.72 3.97
C GLY A 78 -13.21 -18.61 3.78
N GLN A 79 -13.61 -17.33 3.70
CA GLN A 79 -12.71 -16.19 3.46
C GLN A 79 -11.66 -15.95 4.56
N THR A 80 -11.83 -16.53 5.75
CA THR A 80 -10.82 -16.51 6.83
C THR A 80 -10.09 -17.85 6.99
N ASN A 81 -10.39 -18.87 6.17
CA ASN A 81 -9.65 -20.13 6.13
C ASN A 81 -8.33 -19.93 5.40
N VAL A 82 -7.40 -19.22 6.04
CA VAL A 82 -6.11 -18.86 5.44
C VAL A 82 -5.34 -20.13 5.01
N PRO A 83 -4.72 -20.14 3.80
CA PRO A 83 -3.91 -21.27 3.37
C PRO A 83 -2.72 -21.50 4.31
N PRO A 84 -2.33 -22.76 4.56
CA PRO A 84 -1.14 -23.06 5.33
C PRO A 84 0.11 -22.60 4.57
N GLY A 85 1.12 -22.15 5.29
CA GLY A 85 2.38 -21.73 4.70
C GLY A 85 2.95 -20.49 5.38
N ASN A 86 4.14 -20.13 4.95
CA ASN A 86 4.88 -18.97 5.44
C ASN A 86 5.66 -18.28 4.31
N ASP A 87 5.24 -18.53 3.06
CA ASP A 87 5.85 -18.01 1.84
C ASP A 87 5.08 -16.80 1.30
N PHE A 88 4.20 -16.18 2.09
CA PHE A 88 3.38 -15.03 1.67
C PHE A 88 4.12 -13.70 1.86
N VAL A 89 3.96 -12.80 0.90
CA VAL A 89 4.60 -11.47 0.89
C VAL A 89 3.61 -10.32 0.75
N ALA A 90 2.39 -10.58 0.25
CA ALA A 90 1.31 -9.60 0.26
C ALA A 90 -0.06 -10.28 0.36
N ILE A 91 -1.04 -9.50 0.83
CA ILE A 91 -2.43 -9.91 1.03
C ILE A 91 -3.39 -8.84 0.52
N ALA A 92 -4.53 -9.27 -0.01
CA ALA A 92 -5.66 -8.43 -0.36
C ALA A 92 -6.97 -9.13 0.02
N ALA A 93 -7.98 -8.36 0.43
CA ALA A 93 -9.26 -8.87 0.88
C ALA A 93 -10.39 -8.15 0.15
N GLY A 94 -11.22 -8.90 -0.57
CA GLY A 94 -12.40 -8.38 -1.23
C GLY A 94 -13.64 -8.49 -0.35
N TRP A 95 -14.82 -8.61 -0.97
CA TRP A 95 -16.06 -8.66 -0.20
C TRP A 95 -16.26 -9.99 0.55
N TYR A 96 -16.14 -11.12 -0.15
CA TYR A 96 -16.23 -12.49 0.42
C TYR A 96 -15.08 -13.39 -0.03
N HIS A 97 -13.99 -12.80 -0.52
CA HIS A 97 -12.83 -13.54 -0.99
C HIS A 97 -11.54 -12.87 -0.53
N SER A 98 -10.47 -13.64 -0.62
CA SER A 98 -9.15 -13.27 -0.15
C SER A 98 -8.12 -13.74 -1.16
N VAL A 99 -7.05 -12.96 -1.32
CA VAL A 99 -5.96 -13.25 -2.25
C VAL A 99 -4.63 -12.99 -1.55
N ALA A 100 -3.64 -13.84 -1.77
CA ALA A 100 -2.28 -13.62 -1.32
C ALA A 100 -1.28 -13.82 -2.45
N LEU A 101 -0.21 -13.04 -2.40
CA LEU A 101 0.97 -13.15 -3.25
C LEU A 101 2.05 -13.91 -2.47
N LYS A 102 2.61 -14.92 -3.12
CA LYS A 102 3.73 -15.70 -2.60
C LYS A 102 5.06 -15.10 -3.02
N SER A 103 6.11 -15.43 -2.25
CA SER A 103 7.50 -15.01 -2.48
C SER A 103 8.09 -15.52 -3.79
N ASP A 104 7.55 -16.61 -4.34
CA ASP A 104 7.89 -17.10 -5.68
C ASP A 104 7.21 -16.31 -6.81
N GLY A 105 6.36 -15.33 -6.48
CA GLY A 105 5.62 -14.49 -7.41
C GLY A 105 4.28 -15.07 -7.86
N SER A 106 3.84 -16.22 -7.34
CA SER A 106 2.54 -16.84 -7.64
C SER A 106 1.42 -16.36 -6.72
N LEU A 107 0.16 -16.57 -7.13
CA LEU A 107 -1.03 -16.14 -6.37
C LEU A 107 -1.78 -17.32 -5.77
N VAL A 108 -2.45 -17.09 -4.65
CA VAL A 108 -3.47 -17.98 -4.11
C VAL A 108 -4.73 -17.19 -3.77
N GLY A 109 -5.89 -17.68 -4.19
CA GLY A 109 -7.20 -17.14 -3.83
C GLY A 109 -8.01 -18.13 -3.00
N TRP A 110 -8.78 -17.64 -2.02
CA TRP A 110 -9.70 -18.46 -1.21
C TRP A 110 -10.93 -17.66 -0.78
N GLY A 111 -12.00 -18.36 -0.38
CA GLY A 111 -13.31 -17.77 -0.11
C GLY A 111 -14.33 -18.06 -1.22
N ARG A 112 -15.34 -17.18 -1.36
CA ARG A 112 -16.39 -17.28 -2.37
C ARG A 112 -15.82 -17.19 -3.79
N ASN A 113 -16.34 -18.00 -4.73
CA ASN A 113 -15.85 -18.06 -6.12
C ASN A 113 -16.94 -18.05 -7.20
N ASP A 114 -18.15 -17.58 -6.89
CA ASP A 114 -19.30 -17.66 -7.82
C ASP A 114 -19.07 -16.94 -9.16
N GLU A 115 -18.16 -15.96 -9.19
CA GLU A 115 -17.79 -15.17 -10.36
C GLU A 115 -16.33 -15.39 -10.79
N GLY A 116 -15.66 -16.42 -10.27
CA GLY A 116 -14.26 -16.69 -10.56
C GLY A 116 -13.25 -15.82 -9.79
N GLN A 117 -13.68 -15.07 -8.77
CA GLN A 117 -12.83 -14.13 -8.02
C GLN A 117 -11.69 -14.79 -7.21
N THR A 118 -11.74 -16.10 -6.95
CA THR A 118 -10.60 -16.87 -6.38
C THR A 118 -9.90 -17.75 -7.41
N THR A 119 -10.35 -17.73 -8.67
CA THR A 119 -9.69 -18.37 -9.81
C THR A 119 -8.56 -17.47 -10.30
N VAL A 120 -7.51 -17.35 -9.48
CA VAL A 120 -6.39 -16.45 -9.72
C VAL A 120 -5.61 -16.82 -11.00
N PRO A 121 -5.05 -15.86 -11.73
CA PRO A 121 -4.24 -16.14 -12.91
C PRO A 121 -3.02 -17.01 -12.59
N ALA A 122 -2.73 -17.96 -13.49
CA ALA A 122 -1.49 -18.74 -13.41
C ALA A 122 -0.29 -17.86 -13.79
N GLY A 123 0.85 -18.14 -13.17
CA GLY A 123 2.09 -17.40 -13.36
C GLY A 123 2.84 -17.21 -12.05
N ASN A 124 4.02 -16.64 -12.15
CA ASN A 124 4.90 -16.34 -11.03
C ASN A 124 5.63 -15.00 -11.22
N ASP A 125 5.11 -14.15 -12.09
CA ASP A 125 5.66 -12.86 -12.45
C ASP A 125 4.94 -11.70 -11.75
N PHE A 126 4.12 -11.98 -10.72
CA PHE A 126 3.33 -10.98 -10.00
C PHE A 126 4.14 -10.29 -8.89
N VAL A 127 3.94 -8.98 -8.74
CA VAL A 127 4.64 -8.14 -7.75
C VAL A 127 3.71 -7.35 -6.84
N ALA A 128 2.43 -7.19 -7.21
CA ALA A 128 1.41 -6.61 -6.35
C ALA A 128 0.03 -7.19 -6.68
N ILE A 129 -0.88 -7.12 -5.71
CA ILE A 129 -2.27 -7.60 -5.81
C ILE A 129 -3.23 -6.58 -5.19
N ALA A 130 -4.45 -6.52 -5.73
CA ALA A 130 -5.57 -5.80 -5.13
C ALA A 130 -6.86 -6.62 -5.29
N ALA A 131 -7.79 -6.48 -4.36
CA ALA A 131 -9.07 -7.19 -4.36
C ALA A 131 -10.21 -6.19 -4.16
N GLY A 132 -11.17 -6.19 -5.09
CA GLY A 132 -12.37 -5.36 -5.04
C GLY A 132 -13.57 -6.10 -4.48
N PHE A 133 -14.79 -5.70 -4.86
CA PHE A 133 -16.01 -6.38 -4.39
C PHE A 133 -16.00 -7.86 -4.79
N VAL A 134 -15.93 -8.14 -6.10
CA VAL A 134 -16.01 -9.48 -6.68
C VAL A 134 -14.98 -9.66 -7.83
N HIS A 135 -13.90 -8.90 -7.79
CA HIS A 135 -12.80 -9.00 -8.75
C HIS A 135 -11.44 -8.87 -8.06
N GLY A 136 -10.41 -9.37 -8.73
CA GLY A 136 -9.02 -9.18 -8.34
C GLY A 136 -8.21 -8.56 -9.46
N LEU A 137 -7.11 -7.90 -9.06
CA LEU A 137 -6.11 -7.32 -9.95
C LEU A 137 -4.72 -7.78 -9.50
N ALA A 138 -3.81 -7.92 -10.46
CA ALA A 138 -2.40 -8.13 -10.19
C ALA A 138 -1.53 -7.29 -11.12
N LEU A 139 -0.44 -6.76 -10.55
CA LEU A 139 0.62 -6.09 -11.27
C LEU A 139 1.74 -7.09 -11.51
N LYS A 140 2.20 -7.17 -12.76
CA LYS A 140 3.33 -8.01 -13.15
C LYS A 140 4.65 -7.25 -13.04
N SER A 141 5.74 -7.98 -12.87
CA SER A 141 7.12 -7.47 -12.79
C SER A 141 7.56 -6.70 -14.04
N ASN A 142 6.93 -6.96 -15.19
CA ASN A 142 7.14 -6.20 -16.42
C ASN A 142 6.35 -4.89 -16.48
N GLY A 143 5.58 -4.55 -15.44
CA GLY A 143 4.75 -3.35 -15.32
C GLY A 143 3.36 -3.44 -15.96
N SER A 144 2.96 -4.59 -16.51
CA SER A 144 1.61 -4.82 -17.07
C SER A 144 0.62 -5.33 -16.02
N LEU A 145 -0.68 -5.20 -16.29
CA LEU A 145 -1.76 -5.59 -15.38
C LEU A 145 -2.50 -6.84 -15.86
N ILE A 146 -3.15 -7.53 -14.92
CA ILE A 146 -4.18 -8.53 -15.21
C ILE A 146 -5.32 -8.40 -14.20
N GLY A 147 -6.56 -8.56 -14.68
CA GLY A 147 -7.76 -8.61 -13.84
C GLY A 147 -8.48 -9.95 -14.01
N TRP A 148 -9.18 -10.40 -12.97
CA TRP A 148 -10.00 -11.61 -12.98
C TRP A 148 -11.22 -11.47 -12.06
N GLY A 149 -12.19 -12.36 -12.20
CA GLY A 149 -13.47 -12.31 -11.49
C GLY A 149 -14.56 -11.59 -12.29
N TYR A 150 -15.54 -11.02 -11.58
CA TYR A 150 -16.68 -10.33 -12.18
C TYR A 150 -16.27 -9.12 -13.02
N ASN A 151 -16.84 -8.99 -14.23
CA ASN A 151 -16.50 -7.93 -15.19
C ASN A 151 -17.72 -7.20 -15.76
N GLY A 152 -18.87 -7.21 -15.08
CA GLY A 152 -20.09 -6.59 -15.60
C GLY A 152 -19.99 -5.07 -15.85
N PHE A 153 -19.03 -4.40 -15.23
CA PHE A 153 -18.74 -2.98 -15.42
C PHE A 153 -17.40 -2.73 -16.14
N GLY A 154 -16.73 -3.77 -16.64
CA GLY A 154 -15.41 -3.64 -17.25
C GLY A 154 -14.26 -3.55 -16.24
N GLN A 155 -14.47 -3.77 -14.94
CA GLN A 155 -13.46 -3.61 -13.89
C GLN A 155 -12.24 -4.55 -13.98
N THR A 156 -12.34 -5.65 -14.74
CA THR A 156 -11.21 -6.55 -15.03
C THR A 156 -10.63 -6.35 -16.43
N THR A 157 -11.21 -5.44 -17.22
CA THR A 157 -10.71 -5.06 -18.54
C THR A 157 -9.60 -4.02 -18.39
N VAL A 158 -8.43 -4.51 -17.98
CA VAL A 158 -7.29 -3.65 -17.62
C VAL A 158 -6.79 -2.81 -18.81
N PRO A 159 -6.32 -1.56 -18.59
CA PRO A 159 -5.72 -0.76 -19.64
C PRO A 159 -4.46 -1.42 -20.22
N ALA A 160 -4.28 -1.27 -21.54
CA ALA A 160 -3.05 -1.72 -22.19
C ALA A 160 -1.86 -0.85 -21.75
N GLY A 161 -0.70 -1.48 -21.58
CA GLY A 161 0.52 -0.82 -21.14
C GLY A 161 1.36 -1.70 -20.24
N ASN A 162 2.54 -1.19 -19.90
CA ASN A 162 3.49 -1.85 -19.02
C ASN A 162 4.27 -0.85 -18.15
N ASP A 163 3.71 0.35 -17.98
CA ASP A 163 4.24 1.47 -17.23
C ASP A 163 3.56 1.62 -15.87
N PHE A 164 2.84 0.59 -15.40
CA PHE A 164 2.13 0.61 -14.12
C PHE A 164 3.05 0.25 -12.96
N MET A 165 2.77 0.88 -11.82
CA MET A 165 3.60 0.86 -10.61
C MET A 165 2.82 0.50 -9.36
N ALA A 166 1.53 0.81 -9.31
CA ALA A 166 0.62 0.38 -8.25
C ALA A 166 -0.80 0.21 -8.80
N ILE A 167 -1.61 -0.54 -8.07
CA ILE A 167 -3.01 -0.85 -8.39
C ILE A 167 -3.87 -0.71 -7.14
N ALA A 168 -5.12 -0.31 -7.31
CA ALA A 168 -6.15 -0.36 -6.29
C ALA A 168 -7.46 -0.87 -6.90
N ALA A 169 -8.23 -1.62 -6.12
CA ALA A 169 -9.51 -2.17 -6.55
C ALA A 169 -10.60 -1.67 -5.60
N GLY A 170 -11.58 -0.94 -6.15
CA GLY A 170 -12.76 -0.50 -5.42
C GLY A 170 -13.86 -1.54 -5.48
N TRP A 171 -15.11 -1.12 -5.26
CA TRP A 171 -16.23 -2.05 -5.40
C TRP A 171 -16.42 -2.52 -6.84
N HIS A 172 -16.62 -1.58 -7.75
CA HIS A 172 -16.94 -1.87 -9.16
C HIS A 172 -16.00 -1.16 -10.13
N HIS A 173 -14.94 -0.54 -9.62
CA HIS A 173 -13.91 0.13 -10.40
C HIS A 173 -12.51 -0.25 -9.92
N SER A 174 -11.55 0.20 -10.70
CA SER A 174 -10.14 -0.12 -10.55
C SER A 174 -9.30 1.10 -10.90
N LEU A 175 -8.17 1.26 -10.22
CA LEU A 175 -7.21 2.33 -10.42
C LEU A 175 -5.81 1.75 -10.62
N ALA A 176 -4.99 2.46 -11.37
CA ALA A 176 -3.56 2.21 -11.48
C ALA A 176 -2.76 3.51 -11.46
N LEU A 177 -1.61 3.47 -10.81
CA LEU A 177 -0.59 4.52 -10.82
C LEU A 177 0.48 4.14 -11.86
N LYS A 178 0.83 5.07 -12.73
CA LYS A 178 1.87 4.91 -13.74
C LYS A 178 3.22 5.43 -13.26
N SER A 179 4.28 5.02 -13.96
CA SER A 179 5.67 5.37 -13.66
C SER A 179 6.04 6.82 -13.89
N ASP A 180 5.23 7.55 -14.66
CA ASP A 180 5.34 8.99 -14.80
C ASP A 180 4.61 9.76 -13.69
N GLY A 181 3.96 9.06 -12.75
CA GLY A 181 3.19 9.64 -11.65
C GLY A 181 1.75 10.00 -12.02
N SER A 182 1.27 9.68 -13.23
CA SER A 182 -0.13 9.86 -13.64
C SER A 182 -1.01 8.64 -13.29
N LEU A 183 -2.33 8.80 -13.35
CA LEU A 183 -3.30 7.77 -12.96
C LEU A 183 -4.07 7.22 -14.17
N ALA A 184 -4.59 6.01 -14.02
CA ALA A 184 -5.60 5.43 -14.89
C ALA A 184 -6.74 4.86 -14.03
N GLY A 185 -7.99 5.16 -14.39
CA GLY A 185 -9.19 4.59 -13.79
C GLY A 185 -10.02 3.85 -14.84
N TRP A 186 -10.64 2.73 -14.46
CA TRP A 186 -11.54 1.97 -15.33
C TRP A 186 -12.58 1.18 -14.51
N GLY A 187 -13.66 0.76 -15.16
CA GLY A 187 -14.79 0.08 -14.52
C GLY A 187 -16.01 0.99 -14.42
N TYR A 188 -16.80 0.81 -13.36
CA TYR A 188 -18.01 1.60 -13.08
C TYR A 188 -17.69 3.08 -12.84
N ASN A 189 -18.47 4.01 -13.43
CA ASN A 189 -18.18 5.45 -13.40
C ASN A 189 -19.39 6.37 -13.21
N ASP A 190 -20.55 5.87 -12.76
CA ASP A 190 -21.76 6.72 -12.68
C ASP A 190 -21.61 7.89 -11.68
N TYR A 191 -20.61 7.84 -10.80
CA TYR A 191 -20.30 8.87 -9.81
C TYR A 191 -18.95 9.53 -10.05
N GLY A 192 -18.35 9.38 -11.24
CA GLY A 192 -17.04 9.96 -11.59
C GLY A 192 -15.83 9.31 -10.93
N GLN A 193 -15.97 8.14 -10.28
CA GLN A 193 -14.88 7.50 -9.52
C GLN A 193 -13.68 7.05 -10.37
N THR A 194 -13.84 6.98 -11.70
CA THR A 194 -12.76 6.70 -12.66
C THR A 194 -12.32 7.92 -13.46
N ASP A 195 -12.93 9.09 -13.23
CA ASP A 195 -12.53 10.38 -13.81
C ASP A 195 -11.30 10.91 -13.08
N VAL A 196 -10.16 10.26 -13.32
CA VAL A 196 -8.91 10.53 -12.59
C VAL A 196 -8.45 11.98 -12.76
N PRO A 197 -7.97 12.65 -11.70
CA PRO A 197 -7.43 13.99 -11.80
C PRO A 197 -6.20 14.06 -12.71
N ALA A 198 -6.09 15.14 -13.49
CA ALA A 198 -4.89 15.43 -14.24
C ALA A 198 -3.71 15.71 -13.30
N GLY A 199 -2.52 15.24 -13.66
CA GLY A 199 -1.31 15.38 -12.84
C GLY A 199 -0.35 14.23 -13.07
N SER A 200 0.87 14.40 -12.54
CA SER A 200 1.94 13.41 -12.67
C SER A 200 2.78 13.35 -11.38
N ASP A 201 2.21 13.78 -10.27
CA ASP A 201 2.84 13.93 -8.96
C ASP A 201 2.25 12.98 -7.92
N PHE A 202 1.45 12.00 -8.35
CA PHE A 202 0.86 10.98 -7.49
C PHE A 202 1.88 9.89 -7.13
N VAL A 203 1.81 9.42 -5.88
CA VAL A 203 2.70 8.39 -5.33
C VAL A 203 1.95 7.21 -4.71
N ALA A 204 0.68 7.37 -4.37
CA ALA A 204 -0.18 6.26 -3.92
C ALA A 204 -1.64 6.48 -4.34
N ILE A 205 -2.42 5.41 -4.37
CA ILE A 205 -3.83 5.37 -4.74
C ILE A 205 -4.62 4.46 -3.81
N ALA A 206 -5.89 4.78 -3.58
CA ALA A 206 -6.84 3.91 -2.90
C ALA A 206 -8.23 4.05 -3.56
N ALA A 207 -9.02 2.97 -3.53
CA ALA A 207 -10.33 2.90 -4.18
C ALA A 207 -11.39 2.40 -3.19
N GLY A 208 -12.47 3.15 -3.02
CA GLY A 208 -13.59 2.80 -2.14
C GLY A 208 -14.77 2.22 -2.92
N ASN A 209 -16.00 2.44 -2.45
CA ASN A 209 -17.21 2.05 -3.19
C ASN A 209 -17.41 2.87 -4.47
N GLU A 210 -17.57 4.18 -4.27
CA GLU A 210 -17.96 5.16 -5.28
C GLU A 210 -17.00 6.35 -5.30
N HIS A 211 -15.90 6.27 -4.55
CA HIS A 211 -14.88 7.31 -4.46
C HIS A 211 -13.50 6.72 -4.65
N SER A 212 -12.57 7.60 -4.97
CA SER A 212 -11.17 7.29 -5.21
C SER A 212 -10.30 8.33 -4.53
N LEU A 213 -9.12 7.90 -4.08
CA LEU A 213 -8.14 8.74 -3.39
C LEU A 213 -6.77 8.59 -4.04
N ALA A 214 -5.98 9.65 -3.99
CA ALA A 214 -4.56 9.62 -4.33
C ALA A 214 -3.75 10.48 -3.37
N LEU A 215 -2.52 10.05 -3.10
CA LEU A 215 -1.51 10.79 -2.34
C LEU A 215 -0.53 11.42 -3.33
N ARG A 216 -0.25 12.71 -3.17
CA ARG A 216 0.77 13.42 -3.94
C ARG A 216 2.13 13.35 -3.26
N SER A 217 3.18 13.53 -4.07
CA SER A 217 4.58 13.55 -3.63
C SER A 217 4.91 14.67 -2.65
N ASP A 218 4.10 15.74 -2.60
CA ASP A 218 4.22 16.81 -1.62
C ASP A 218 3.55 16.50 -0.28
N GLY A 219 2.91 15.33 -0.17
CA GLY A 219 2.19 14.84 1.01
C GLY A 219 0.72 15.26 1.08
N SER A 220 0.19 15.98 0.09
CA SER A 220 -1.23 16.36 0.03
C SER A 220 -2.10 15.28 -0.63
N LEU A 221 -3.42 15.34 -0.42
CA LEU A 221 -4.37 14.34 -0.92
C LEU A 221 -5.22 14.86 -2.08
N ALA A 222 -5.65 13.94 -2.93
CA ALA A 222 -6.72 14.15 -3.91
C ALA A 222 -7.84 13.14 -3.62
N GLY A 223 -9.08 13.58 -3.60
CA GLY A 223 -10.25 12.72 -3.60
C GLY A 223 -11.18 13.10 -4.74
N TRP A 224 -11.77 12.11 -5.39
CA TRP A 224 -12.73 12.31 -6.47
C TRP A 224 -13.77 11.19 -6.50
N GLY A 225 -14.83 11.43 -7.25
CA GLY A 225 -16.02 10.62 -7.29
C GLY A 225 -17.00 10.91 -6.15
N ALA A 226 -17.97 10.02 -5.96
CA ALA A 226 -19.05 10.13 -4.98
C ALA A 226 -19.98 11.33 -5.18
N ASP A 227 -20.19 11.76 -6.43
CA ASP A 227 -21.11 12.85 -6.79
C ASP A 227 -22.62 12.49 -6.61
N GLY A 228 -22.93 11.41 -5.89
CA GLY A 228 -24.27 10.83 -5.75
C GLY A 228 -24.77 10.76 -4.31
N TYR A 229 -26.05 10.40 -4.13
CA TYR A 229 -26.70 10.32 -2.82
C TYR A 229 -26.69 8.88 -2.25
N PRO A 230 -26.29 8.64 -0.98
CA PRO A 230 -25.81 9.63 -0.01
C PRO A 230 -24.31 9.91 -0.12
N ASP A 231 -23.95 11.18 -0.28
CA ASP A 231 -22.58 11.69 -0.13
C ASP A 231 -22.31 11.97 1.36
N TYR A 232 -21.30 11.32 1.91
CA TYR A 232 -20.85 11.51 3.29
C TYR A 232 -19.57 12.36 3.37
N GLY A 233 -19.13 12.94 2.25
CA GLY A 233 -17.87 13.66 2.14
C GLY A 233 -16.66 12.74 2.02
N GLN A 234 -16.82 11.48 1.58
CA GLN A 234 -15.72 10.52 1.45
C GLN A 234 -14.64 10.95 0.44
N ALA A 235 -15.00 11.73 -0.58
CA ALA A 235 -14.05 12.35 -1.51
C ALA A 235 -13.51 13.71 -1.01
N ALA A 236 -14.09 14.28 0.05
CA ALA A 236 -13.68 15.57 0.62
C ALA A 236 -12.46 15.40 1.53
N VAL A 237 -11.28 15.32 0.90
CA VAL A 237 -10.02 15.05 1.60
C VAL A 237 -9.65 16.16 2.59
N PRO A 238 -9.06 15.83 3.76
CA PRO A 238 -8.55 16.82 4.70
C PRO A 238 -7.46 17.69 4.07
N ALA A 239 -7.45 18.98 4.43
CA ALA A 239 -6.38 19.89 4.06
C ALA A 239 -5.08 19.53 4.81
N GLY A 240 -3.94 19.72 4.16
CA GLY A 240 -2.63 19.41 4.72
C GLY A 240 -1.72 18.75 3.68
N ASN A 241 -0.48 18.55 4.08
CA ASN A 241 0.54 17.90 3.26
C ASN A 241 1.48 17.01 4.11
N ASP A 242 1.00 16.59 5.28
CA ASP A 242 1.70 15.74 6.24
C ASP A 242 1.28 14.27 6.11
N PHE A 243 0.68 13.86 4.99
CA PHE A 243 0.19 12.49 4.79
C PHE A 243 1.25 11.59 4.13
N VAL A 244 1.31 10.33 4.60
CA VAL A 244 2.25 9.31 4.11
C VAL A 244 1.55 8.02 3.66
N ALA A 245 0.27 7.85 3.98
CA ALA A 245 -0.55 6.74 3.50
C ALA A 245 -2.03 7.13 3.40
N ILE A 246 -2.76 6.42 2.54
CA ILE A 246 -4.21 6.57 2.37
C ILE A 246 -4.89 5.20 2.26
N ALA A 247 -6.06 5.04 2.86
CA ALA A 247 -6.92 3.88 2.65
C ALA A 247 -8.36 4.33 2.38
N ALA A 248 -9.05 3.62 1.50
CA ALA A 248 -10.45 3.86 1.19
C ALA A 248 -11.28 2.65 1.61
N GLY A 249 -12.27 2.88 2.48
CA GLY A 249 -13.27 1.90 2.84
C GLY A 249 -14.48 1.99 1.91
N PHE A 250 -15.63 1.47 2.35
CA PHE A 250 -16.86 1.53 1.56
C PHE A 250 -17.29 2.98 1.28
N GLN A 251 -17.58 3.74 2.32
CA GLN A 251 -18.01 5.14 2.24
C GLN A 251 -17.23 6.04 3.21
N HIS A 252 -16.07 5.58 3.66
CA HIS A 252 -15.18 6.34 4.54
C HIS A 252 -13.74 6.19 4.06
N SER A 253 -12.88 7.04 4.59
CA SER A 253 -11.50 7.13 4.16
C SER A 253 -10.61 7.36 5.37
N LEU A 254 -9.36 6.91 5.26
CA LEU A 254 -8.34 7.05 6.29
C LEU A 254 -7.05 7.60 5.68
N ALA A 255 -6.29 8.35 6.46
CA ALA A 255 -4.93 8.73 6.14
C ALA A 255 -4.01 8.58 7.35
N LEU A 256 -2.78 8.16 7.09
CA LEU A 256 -1.69 8.13 8.07
C LEU A 256 -0.83 9.38 7.85
N LYS A 257 -0.55 10.09 8.92
CA LYS A 257 0.31 11.26 8.92
C LYS A 257 1.77 10.90 9.20
N SER A 258 2.69 11.76 8.79
CA SER A 258 4.13 11.60 8.99
C SER A 258 4.56 11.59 10.45
N ASP A 259 3.73 12.16 11.33
CA ASP A 259 3.93 12.08 12.79
C ASP A 259 3.46 10.75 13.40
N GLY A 260 2.84 9.88 12.60
CA GLY A 260 2.31 8.57 13.00
C GLY A 260 0.86 8.60 13.46
N SER A 261 0.18 9.75 13.41
CA SER A 261 -1.24 9.88 13.77
C SER A 261 -2.19 9.57 12.60
N LEU A 262 -3.45 9.27 12.92
CA LEU A 262 -4.46 8.90 11.93
C LEU A 262 -5.55 9.96 11.79
N VAL A 263 -6.06 10.13 10.57
CA VAL A 263 -7.26 10.92 10.29
C VAL A 263 -8.26 10.06 9.54
N GLY A 264 -9.53 10.10 9.95
CA GLY A 264 -10.65 9.48 9.25
C GLY A 264 -11.68 10.51 8.83
N TRP A 265 -12.32 10.30 7.68
CA TRP A 265 -13.42 11.13 7.18
C TRP A 265 -14.42 10.32 6.35
N GLY A 266 -15.54 10.93 5.96
CA GLY A 266 -16.65 10.25 5.28
C GLY A 266 -17.70 9.71 6.25
N ALA A 267 -18.37 8.62 5.87
CA ALA A 267 -19.43 7.99 6.65
C ALA A 267 -18.94 7.58 8.05
N ASN A 268 -19.70 7.92 9.09
CA ASN A 268 -19.30 7.69 10.47
C ASN A 268 -20.39 7.09 11.38
N LEU A 269 -21.44 6.51 10.79
CA LEU A 269 -22.56 5.95 11.56
C LEU A 269 -22.16 4.77 12.47
N GLN A 270 -20.99 4.19 12.26
CA GLN A 270 -20.44 3.06 13.02
C GLN A 270 -19.13 3.42 13.73
N GLY A 271 -18.72 4.68 13.75
CA GLY A 271 -17.44 5.12 14.29
C GLY A 271 -16.23 4.78 13.40
N GLN A 272 -16.44 4.37 12.15
CA GLN A 272 -15.38 3.95 11.23
C GLN A 272 -14.45 5.11 10.81
N ALA A 273 -14.94 6.35 10.86
CA ALA A 273 -14.15 7.55 10.61
C ALA A 273 -13.53 8.13 11.91
N ASN A 274 -13.62 7.43 13.05
CA ASN A 274 -13.01 7.82 14.32
C ASN A 274 -11.81 6.91 14.63
N PRO A 275 -10.65 7.08 13.96
CA PRO A 275 -9.48 6.28 14.27
C PRO A 275 -9.02 6.53 15.72
N PRO A 276 -8.33 5.54 16.35
CA PRO A 276 -7.78 5.69 17.68
C PRO A 276 -6.81 6.89 17.76
N ALA A 277 -6.81 7.56 18.91
CA ALA A 277 -5.79 8.56 19.20
C ALA A 277 -4.43 7.89 19.40
N GLY A 278 -3.36 8.58 19.00
CA GLY A 278 -1.99 8.06 19.06
C GLY A 278 -1.16 8.58 17.89
N ASN A 279 0.14 8.31 17.93
CA ASN A 279 1.09 8.72 16.90
C ASN A 279 2.17 7.65 16.63
N ASN A 280 1.81 6.40 16.89
CA ASN A 280 2.67 5.23 16.78
C ASN A 280 2.12 4.21 15.77
N PHE A 281 1.32 4.69 14.80
CA PHE A 281 0.83 3.87 13.71
C PHE A 281 1.79 3.88 12.52
N VAL A 282 1.95 2.73 11.87
CA VAL A 282 2.87 2.55 10.73
C VAL A 282 2.19 2.01 9.48
N ALA A 283 0.96 1.51 9.60
CA ALA A 283 0.16 1.05 8.46
C ALA A 283 -1.33 1.19 8.78
N ILE A 284 -2.13 1.35 7.72
CA ILE A 284 -3.60 1.44 7.78
C ILE A 284 -4.27 0.59 6.71
N ALA A 285 -5.48 0.12 7.01
CA ALA A 285 -6.41 -0.43 6.04
C ALA A 285 -7.84 -0.01 6.41
N ALA A 286 -8.71 0.13 5.41
CA ALA A 286 -10.11 0.49 5.57
C ALA A 286 -10.99 -0.46 4.78
N SER A 287 -12.21 -0.76 5.26
CA SER A 287 -13.17 -1.56 4.49
C SER A 287 -14.64 -1.16 4.71
N GLY A 288 -15.57 -2.12 4.73
CA GLY A 288 -17.01 -1.94 4.82
C GLY A 288 -17.40 -0.92 5.90
N HIS A 289 -17.09 -1.26 7.15
CA HIS A 289 -17.54 -0.49 8.31
C HIS A 289 -16.51 -0.40 9.44
N HIS A 290 -15.26 -0.81 9.18
CA HIS A 290 -14.18 -0.78 10.16
C HIS A 290 -12.86 -0.30 9.54
N GLY A 291 -11.99 0.21 10.40
CA GLY A 291 -10.59 0.52 10.09
C GLY A 291 -9.66 -0.40 10.86
N LEU A 292 -8.47 -0.62 10.30
CA LEU A 292 -7.38 -1.36 10.90
C LEU A 292 -6.10 -0.54 10.84
N ALA A 293 -5.25 -0.71 11.84
CA ALA A 293 -3.90 -0.16 11.85
C ALA A 293 -2.89 -1.14 12.45
N ILE A 294 -1.63 -0.93 12.11
CA ILE A 294 -0.49 -1.53 12.79
C ILE A 294 0.13 -0.47 13.69
N GLU A 295 0.19 -0.78 14.98
CA GLU A 295 0.76 0.07 16.04
C GLU A 295 2.11 -0.50 16.50
N VAL A 296 3.06 0.39 16.80
CA VAL A 296 4.37 0.04 17.36
C VAL A 296 4.57 0.64 18.76
N PRO A 297 5.46 0.06 19.59
CA PRO A 297 5.60 0.48 21.00
C PRO A 297 6.15 1.90 21.20
N GLU A 298 6.86 2.43 20.21
CA GLU A 298 7.48 3.76 20.23
C GLU A 298 6.86 4.66 19.16
N PRO A 299 6.81 5.99 19.35
CA PRO A 299 6.30 6.92 18.35
C PRO A 299 6.89 6.64 16.96
N ALA A 300 6.06 6.63 15.93
CA ALA A 300 6.50 6.27 14.57
C ALA A 300 7.60 7.20 14.06
N SER A 301 7.61 8.46 14.53
CA SER A 301 8.67 9.44 14.26
C SER A 301 10.07 8.99 14.71
N LEU A 302 10.17 8.20 15.79
CA LEU A 302 11.44 7.60 16.25
C LEU A 302 11.79 6.33 15.47
N ALA A 303 10.80 5.54 15.06
CA ALA A 303 11.01 4.35 14.24
C ALA A 303 11.46 4.71 12.80
N LEU A 304 10.90 5.78 12.22
CA LEU A 304 11.29 6.30 10.91
C LEU A 304 12.68 6.95 10.93
N LEU A 305 13.12 7.49 12.07
CA LEU A 305 14.48 8.03 12.27
C LEU A 305 15.55 6.93 12.39
N ALA A 306 15.18 5.73 12.86
CA ALA A 306 16.09 4.58 12.95
C ALA A 306 16.27 3.85 11.60
N VAL A 307 15.35 4.05 10.66
CA VAL A 307 15.36 3.47 9.32
C VAL A 307 15.53 4.61 8.31
N GLY A 308 16.79 5.01 8.08
CA GLY A 308 17.17 6.21 7.33
C GLY A 308 16.23 6.62 6.18
N LEU A 309 15.77 7.87 6.27
CA LEU A 309 15.07 8.63 5.23
C LEU A 309 15.58 8.32 3.81
N PRO A 310 14.75 7.84 2.86
CA PRO A 310 15.08 7.90 1.45
C PRO A 310 14.59 9.24 0.87
N PHE A 311 14.86 10.35 1.56
CA PHE A 311 14.57 11.68 1.03
C PHE A 311 15.83 12.54 1.11
N LEU A 312 16.80 12.19 0.28
CA LEU A 312 17.78 13.15 -0.21
C LEU A 312 17.87 13.00 -1.74
N VAL A 313 17.09 13.83 -2.43
CA VAL A 313 17.23 14.05 -3.88
C VAL A 313 18.60 14.68 -4.11
N TRP A 314 19.60 13.87 -4.47
CA TRP A 314 20.86 14.40 -4.99
C TRP A 314 20.64 14.78 -6.47
N ARG A 315 20.36 16.06 -6.73
CA ARG A 315 20.44 16.62 -8.10
C ARG A 315 21.90 16.56 -8.57
N SER A 316 22.24 15.54 -9.37
CA SER A 316 23.46 15.61 -10.18
C SER A 316 23.21 16.57 -11.34
N SER A 317 23.66 17.82 -11.21
CA SER A 317 23.83 18.67 -12.38
C SER A 317 25.07 18.20 -13.13
N ARG A 318 24.90 17.46 -14.23
CA ARG A 318 25.97 17.33 -15.23
C ARG A 318 25.76 18.40 -16.29
N ARG A 319 26.33 19.59 -16.08
CA ARG A 319 26.89 20.34 -17.21
C ARG A 319 28.26 19.75 -17.47
N SER A 320 28.38 19.01 -18.57
CA SER A 320 29.67 18.69 -19.17
C SER A 320 30.29 20.00 -19.63
N VAL A 321 31.31 20.47 -18.91
CA VAL A 321 32.30 21.40 -19.47
C VAL A 321 33.59 20.61 -19.54
N ALA A 322 33.99 20.26 -20.76
CA ALA A 322 35.34 19.78 -21.03
C ALA A 322 36.31 20.94 -20.77
N GLY A 323 37.24 20.75 -19.83
CA GLY A 323 38.29 21.70 -19.50
C GLY A 323 39.42 20.97 -18.80
N GLU A 324 40.59 21.01 -19.42
CA GLU A 324 41.79 20.22 -19.11
C GLU A 324 42.33 20.39 -17.67
N LEU A 325 42.88 19.31 -17.14
CA LEU A 325 43.62 19.28 -15.88
C LEU A 325 45.01 19.93 -16.02
N ARG A 326 45.29 20.95 -15.21
CA ARG A 326 46.65 21.26 -14.73
C ARG A 326 46.61 21.76 -13.28
N GLY A 327 47.39 21.13 -12.41
CA GLY A 327 47.81 21.69 -11.12
C GLY A 327 47.32 20.91 -9.90
N GLY A 328 48.26 20.33 -9.15
CA GLY A 328 47.99 19.41 -8.05
C GLY A 328 47.49 20.06 -6.76
N ARG A 329 46.83 19.24 -5.95
CA ARG A 329 47.10 19.03 -4.51
C ARG A 329 46.16 17.93 -3.98
N ARG A 330 46.75 16.90 -3.36
CA ARG A 330 46.05 15.87 -2.58
C ARG A 330 45.54 16.49 -1.28
N ILE A 331 44.27 16.33 -0.96
CA ILE A 331 43.75 16.48 0.40
C ILE A 331 43.23 15.11 0.83
N ILE A 332 43.88 14.54 1.83
CA ILE A 332 43.46 13.35 2.56
C ILE A 332 42.56 13.86 3.69
N LEU A 333 41.28 13.46 3.69
CA LEU A 333 40.38 13.64 4.82
C LEU A 333 40.11 12.26 5.42
N GLY A 334 40.72 12.02 6.59
CA GLY A 334 40.61 10.78 7.35
C GLY A 334 39.22 10.63 7.97
N VAL A 335 38.69 9.42 7.88
CA VAL A 335 37.47 8.98 8.57
C VAL A 335 37.84 8.68 10.02
N ALA A 336 37.30 9.46 10.96
CA ALA A 336 37.38 9.16 12.39
C ALA A 336 36.29 8.15 12.76
N THR A 337 36.69 6.98 13.25
CA THR A 337 35.80 6.00 13.88
C THR A 337 35.62 6.34 15.37
N PRO A 338 34.41 6.25 15.95
CA PRO A 338 34.25 6.42 17.39
C PRO A 338 34.66 5.13 18.12
N ARG A 339 35.67 5.23 18.98
CA ARG A 339 36.02 4.21 19.98
C ARG A 339 35.07 4.36 21.18
N VAL A 340 34.34 3.30 21.50
CA VAL A 340 33.64 3.15 22.78
C VAL A 340 34.66 2.72 23.83
N THR A 341 34.89 3.55 24.85
CA THR A 341 35.67 3.17 26.03
C THR A 341 34.72 2.71 27.13
N LEU A 342 34.74 1.41 27.44
CA LEU A 342 34.10 0.84 28.62
C LEU A 342 34.89 1.24 29.88
N ALA A 343 34.29 2.05 30.75
CA ALA A 343 34.80 2.27 32.09
C ALA A 343 34.38 1.09 32.98
N ARG A 344 35.37 0.32 33.49
CA ARG A 344 35.18 -0.57 34.64
C ARG A 344 35.26 0.27 35.91
N SER A 345 34.22 0.26 36.72
CA SER A 345 34.32 0.67 38.13
C SER A 345 34.69 -0.55 38.98
N HIS A 346 35.86 -0.48 39.62
CA HIS A 346 36.19 -1.29 40.79
C HIS A 346 35.89 -0.46 42.04
N GLN A 347 34.88 -0.85 42.81
CA GLN A 347 34.96 -1.27 44.22
C GLN A 347 33.59 -1.81 44.64
#